data_AF-A0A352XT41-F1
#
_entry.id   AF-A0A352XT41-F1
#
_cell.length_a   1.000
_cell.length_b   1.000
_cell.length_c   1.000
_cell.angle_alpha   90.00
_cell.angle_beta   90.00
_cell.angle_gamma   90.00
#
_symmetry.space_group_name_H-M   'P 1'
#
loop_
_entity.id
_entity.type
_entity.pdbx_description
1 polymer ?
#
loop_
_entity_poly.entity_id
_entity_poly.type
_entity_poly.pdbx_seq_one_letter_code
_entity_poly.pdbx_strand_id
1 'polypeptide(L)'
;AMRREPAVVPKIKAISLMGGAIGVGNRMPAAEFNIWADPEAAAIVFDCGRPITMSPLEVTHQAQATEAVISRLRDAKRTVANFAADLLVFFGDTYRNVFGFPAPPVHDPCAVAAVIDPTILHAHTMRVEIETIGEWTTGRTVCDVYGMLGKPANARVGYALDVTRFWEMVISTILTYE
;
A
#
# COMPACT_ATOMS: atom_id res chain seq x y z
N ALA A 1 -15.11 4.61 -12.85
CA ALA A 1 -14.72 4.21 -14.23
C ALA A 1 -15.34 2.88 -14.64
N MET A 2 -15.03 1.77 -13.95
CA MET A 2 -15.45 0.41 -14.32
C MET A 2 -16.97 0.22 -14.49
N ARG A 3 -17.79 0.80 -13.59
CA ARG A 3 -19.26 0.74 -13.70
C ARG A 3 -19.82 1.57 -14.86
N ARG A 4 -19.18 2.70 -15.16
CA ARG A 4 -19.65 3.65 -16.19
C ARG A 4 -19.28 3.21 -17.60
N GLU A 5 -18.09 2.64 -17.77
CA GLU A 5 -17.59 2.15 -19.06
C GLU A 5 -16.95 0.77 -18.86
N PRO A 6 -17.75 -0.31 -18.83
CA PRO A 6 -17.23 -1.66 -18.59
C PRO A 6 -16.19 -2.12 -19.62
N ALA A 7 -16.21 -1.58 -20.85
CA ALA A 7 -15.22 -1.93 -21.86
C ALA A 7 -13.80 -1.43 -21.54
N VAL A 8 -13.63 -0.60 -20.49
CA VAL A 8 -12.30 -0.23 -19.98
C VAL A 8 -11.64 -1.39 -19.24
N VAL A 9 -12.41 -2.23 -18.54
CA VAL A 9 -11.89 -3.30 -17.67
C VAL A 9 -10.94 -4.24 -18.41
N PRO A 10 -11.30 -4.85 -19.56
CA PRO A 10 -10.39 -5.73 -20.29
C PRO A 10 -9.16 -5.02 -20.86
N LYS A 11 -9.16 -3.68 -20.95
CA LYS A 11 -8.02 -2.87 -21.43
C LYS A 11 -7.02 -2.54 -20.34
N ILE A 12 -7.35 -2.77 -19.07
CA ILE A 12 -6.45 -2.54 -17.93
C ILE A 12 -5.43 -3.68 -17.88
N LYS A 13 -4.14 -3.37 -18.07
CA LYS A 13 -3.06 -4.38 -18.00
C LYS A 13 -2.97 -5.01 -16.60
N ALA A 14 -2.92 -4.17 -15.57
CA ALA A 14 -2.88 -4.55 -14.17
C ALA A 14 -3.26 -3.35 -13.29
N ILE A 15 -3.56 -3.61 -12.02
CA ILE A 15 -3.83 -2.61 -10.98
C ILE A 15 -2.80 -2.82 -9.87
N SER A 16 -2.04 -1.79 -9.53
CA SER A 16 -1.22 -1.75 -8.31
C SER A 16 -1.84 -0.73 -7.38
N LEU A 17 -2.24 -1.15 -6.18
CA LEU A 17 -2.92 -0.29 -5.22
C LEU A 17 -2.23 -0.33 -3.86
N MET A 18 -2.25 0.81 -3.19
CA MET A 18 -2.01 0.90 -1.75
C MET A 18 -3.36 0.91 -1.06
N GLY A 19 -3.57 -0.05 -0.17
CA GLY A 19 -4.80 -0.15 0.59
C GLY A 19 -4.98 -1.53 1.18
N GLY A 20 -5.79 -1.61 2.21
CA GLY A 20 -6.11 -2.84 2.91
C GLY A 20 -5.07 -3.27 3.94
N ALA A 21 -5.44 -4.30 4.68
CA ALA A 21 -4.63 -4.98 5.68
C ALA A 21 -4.98 -6.47 5.67
N ILE A 22 -3.97 -7.34 5.77
CA ILE A 22 -4.18 -8.78 6.02
C ILE A 22 -4.77 -8.96 7.42
N GLY A 23 -4.21 -8.25 8.39
CA GLY A 23 -4.56 -8.30 9.81
C GLY A 23 -5.28 -7.05 10.28
N VAL A 24 -4.51 -6.12 10.85
CA VAL A 24 -4.98 -4.98 11.64
C VAL A 24 -5.10 -3.73 10.77
N GLY A 25 -6.23 -3.02 10.88
CA GLY A 25 -6.46 -1.75 10.21
C GLY A 25 -5.85 -0.54 10.95
N ASN A 26 -5.80 0.60 10.28
CA ASN A 26 -5.33 1.87 10.85
C ASN A 26 -6.45 2.91 11.05
N ARG A 27 -7.62 2.71 10.41
CA ARG A 27 -8.79 3.60 10.55
C ARG A 27 -9.83 3.02 11.49
N MET A 28 -10.11 1.73 11.32
CA MET A 28 -10.86 0.90 12.25
C MET A 28 -9.97 -0.29 12.63
N PRO A 29 -10.24 -0.99 13.76
CA PRO A 29 -9.44 -2.16 14.13
C PRO A 29 -9.30 -3.20 13.00
N ALA A 30 -10.34 -3.33 12.17
CA ALA A 30 -10.41 -4.30 11.08
C ALA A 30 -10.12 -3.73 9.68
N ALA A 31 -10.04 -2.41 9.51
CA ALA A 31 -10.03 -1.77 8.19
C ALA A 31 -8.98 -0.67 8.04
N GLU A 32 -8.28 -0.72 6.91
CA GLU A 32 -7.37 0.33 6.46
C GLU A 32 -8.18 1.48 5.82
N PHE A 33 -7.68 2.71 5.97
CA PHE A 33 -8.37 3.93 5.58
C PHE A 33 -8.92 3.95 4.14
N ASN A 34 -8.11 3.64 3.12
CA ASN A 34 -8.54 3.72 1.72
C ASN A 34 -9.67 2.73 1.41
N ILE A 35 -9.60 1.50 1.93
CA ILE A 35 -10.68 0.51 1.74
C ILE A 35 -11.90 0.85 2.58
N TRP A 36 -11.72 1.35 3.79
CA TRP A 36 -12.80 1.81 4.67
C TRP A 36 -13.57 3.01 4.11
N ALA A 37 -12.88 3.91 3.39
CA ALA A 37 -13.48 5.12 2.86
C ALA A 37 -14.52 4.84 1.77
N ASP A 38 -14.34 3.77 0.98
CA ASP A 38 -15.31 3.31 -0.03
C ASP A 38 -15.21 1.77 -0.22
N PRO A 39 -15.77 0.98 0.71
CA PRO A 39 -15.74 -0.48 0.67
C PRO A 39 -16.43 -1.05 -0.57
N GLU A 40 -17.50 -0.42 -1.03
CA GLU A 40 -18.26 -0.83 -2.22
C GLU A 40 -17.44 -0.65 -3.49
N ALA A 41 -16.73 0.47 -3.66
CA ALA A 41 -15.82 0.64 -4.77
C ALA A 41 -14.64 -0.34 -4.71
N ALA A 42 -14.09 -0.58 -3.52
CA ALA A 42 -13.04 -1.58 -3.34
C ALA A 42 -13.53 -2.98 -3.75
N ALA A 43 -14.75 -3.39 -3.33
CA ALA A 43 -15.34 -4.67 -3.72
C ALA A 43 -15.43 -4.81 -5.25
N ILE A 44 -15.83 -3.75 -5.95
CA ILE A 44 -15.87 -3.73 -7.42
C ILE A 44 -14.47 -3.91 -8.04
N VAL A 45 -13.45 -3.26 -7.47
CA VAL A 45 -12.07 -3.36 -7.96
C VAL A 45 -11.53 -4.78 -7.75
N PHE A 46 -11.68 -5.34 -6.54
CA PHE A 46 -11.18 -6.69 -6.24
C PHE A 46 -11.90 -7.80 -7.02
N ASP A 47 -13.13 -7.55 -7.48
CA ASP A 47 -13.89 -8.51 -8.31
C ASP A 47 -13.79 -8.22 -9.82
N CYS A 48 -12.98 -7.25 -10.26
CA CYS A 48 -12.95 -6.83 -11.68
C CYS A 48 -12.29 -7.83 -12.65
N GLY A 49 -11.73 -8.93 -12.14
CA GLY A 49 -11.10 -9.98 -12.95
C GLY A 49 -9.79 -9.55 -13.64
N ARG A 50 -9.17 -8.45 -13.20
CA ARG A 50 -7.85 -7.99 -13.68
C ARG A 50 -6.75 -8.34 -12.67
N PRO A 51 -5.49 -8.48 -13.11
CA PRO A 51 -4.37 -8.69 -12.19
C PRO A 51 -4.26 -7.53 -11.19
N ILE A 52 -4.31 -7.84 -9.90
CA ILE A 52 -4.18 -6.86 -8.81
C ILE A 52 -2.94 -7.17 -7.99
N THR A 53 -2.15 -6.15 -7.70
CA THR A 53 -1.12 -6.16 -6.65
C THR A 53 -1.56 -5.23 -5.53
N MET A 54 -1.74 -5.79 -4.33
CA MET A 54 -2.10 -5.06 -3.12
C MET A 54 -0.84 -4.81 -2.29
N SER A 55 -0.59 -3.54 -1.96
CA SER A 55 0.40 -3.10 -0.97
C SER A 55 -0.33 -2.71 0.32
N PRO A 56 -0.58 -3.66 1.24
CA PRO A 56 -1.35 -3.41 2.44
C PRO A 56 -0.49 -2.79 3.55
N LEU A 57 -1.11 -2.56 4.72
CA LEU A 57 -0.43 -2.07 5.91
C LEU A 57 0.75 -2.96 6.36
N GLU A 58 0.68 -4.27 6.17
CA GLU A 58 1.78 -5.19 6.49
C GLU A 58 3.08 -4.83 5.74
N VAL A 59 2.95 -4.38 4.49
CA VAL A 59 4.08 -3.91 3.69
C VAL A 59 4.46 -2.49 4.08
N THR A 60 3.48 -1.58 4.08
CA THR A 60 3.77 -0.15 4.17
C THR A 60 4.29 0.26 5.55
N HIS A 61 3.92 -0.44 6.63
CA HIS A 61 4.49 -0.24 7.96
C HIS A 61 5.99 -0.60 8.06
N GLN A 62 6.55 -1.32 7.08
CA GLN A 62 7.99 -1.60 6.99
C GLN A 62 8.75 -0.48 6.26
N ALA A 63 8.07 0.34 5.46
CA ALA A 63 8.64 1.44 4.69
C ALA A 63 8.86 2.69 5.55
N GLN A 64 9.58 2.55 6.67
CA GLN A 64 9.77 3.63 7.63
C GLN A 64 10.85 4.61 7.19
N ALA A 65 10.53 5.91 7.21
CA ALA A 65 11.44 7.00 6.91
C ALA A 65 12.33 7.29 8.11
N THR A 66 13.31 6.41 8.33
CA THR A 66 14.27 6.52 9.44
C THR A 66 15.12 7.80 9.34
N GLU A 67 15.75 8.19 10.44
CA GLU A 67 16.68 9.32 10.46
C GLU A 67 17.78 9.19 9.39
N ALA A 68 18.26 7.97 9.13
CA ALA A 68 19.24 7.71 8.07
C ALA A 68 18.69 8.03 6.66
N VAL A 69 17.41 7.73 6.41
CA VAL A 69 16.74 8.09 5.15
C VAL A 69 16.61 9.62 5.04
N ILE A 70 16.19 10.28 6.11
CA ILE A 70 16.05 11.75 6.14
C ILE A 70 17.39 12.43 5.91
N SER A 71 18.46 11.99 6.58
CA SER A 71 19.82 12.51 6.39
C SER A 71 20.25 12.37 4.93
N ARG A 72 20.10 11.18 4.33
CA ARG A 72 20.45 10.95 2.91
C ARG A 72 19.76 11.93 1.96
N LEU A 73 18.48 12.26 2.21
CA LEU A 73 17.74 13.22 1.40
C LEU A 73 18.25 14.65 1.59
N ARG A 74 18.49 15.07 2.85
CA ARG A 74 18.97 16.43 3.16
C ARG A 74 20.41 16.66 2.69
N ASP A 75 21.28 15.65 2.82
CA ASP A 75 22.69 15.70 2.43
C ASP A 75 22.88 15.89 0.91
N ALA A 76 21.89 15.51 0.11
CA ALA A 76 21.91 15.74 -1.33
C ALA A 76 21.80 17.22 -1.72
N LYS A 77 21.35 18.10 -0.81
CA LYS A 77 21.23 19.55 -1.02
C LYS A 77 20.44 19.94 -2.27
N ARG A 78 19.36 19.19 -2.54
CA ARG A 78 18.44 19.41 -3.67
C ARG A 78 17.08 19.89 -3.19
N THR A 79 16.40 20.68 -4.01
CA THR A 79 15.12 21.28 -3.66
C THR A 79 14.06 20.21 -3.45
N VAL A 80 13.90 19.30 -4.41
CA VAL A 80 12.94 18.20 -4.30
C VAL A 80 13.30 17.22 -3.17
N ALA A 81 14.59 16.95 -2.94
CA ALA A 81 15.01 16.07 -1.85
C ALA A 81 14.74 16.66 -0.46
N ASN A 82 14.98 17.97 -0.29
CA ASN A 82 14.64 18.67 0.94
C ASN A 82 13.13 18.72 1.17
N PHE A 83 12.34 19.01 0.13
CA PHE A 83 10.88 18.97 0.22
C PHE A 83 10.37 17.58 0.61
N ALA A 84 10.92 16.52 0.03
CA ALA A 84 10.58 15.15 0.42
C ALA A 84 10.93 14.88 1.89
N ALA A 85 12.11 15.30 2.36
CA ALA A 85 12.49 15.17 3.76
C ALA A 85 11.53 15.93 4.70
N ASP A 86 11.10 17.14 4.32
CA ASP A 86 10.16 17.94 5.12
C ASP A 86 8.78 17.27 5.22
N LEU A 87 8.28 16.69 4.12
CA LEU A 87 7.04 15.91 4.14
C LEU A 87 7.13 14.71 5.08
N LEU A 88 8.25 13.97 5.03
CA LEU A 88 8.45 12.79 5.88
C LEU A 88 8.52 13.16 7.36
N VAL A 89 9.18 14.28 7.71
CA VAL A 89 9.24 14.77 9.09
C VAL A 89 7.86 15.20 9.58
N PHE A 90 7.05 15.87 8.75
CA PHE A 90 5.72 16.34 9.11
C PHE A 90 4.79 15.20 9.59
N PHE A 91 4.87 14.02 8.99
CA PHE A 91 4.07 12.87 9.40
C PHE A 91 4.60 12.14 10.65
N GLY A 92 5.83 12.43 11.09
CA GLY A 92 6.53 11.72 12.15
C GLY A 92 5.80 11.72 13.49
N ASP A 93 5.25 12.85 13.91
CA ASP A 93 4.65 13.01 15.23
C ASP A 93 3.35 12.23 15.37
N THR A 94 2.49 12.23 14.35
CA THR A 94 1.23 11.48 14.36
C THR A 94 1.48 9.98 14.46
N TYR A 95 2.42 9.45 13.68
CA TYR A 95 2.71 8.01 13.68
C TYR A 95 3.36 7.52 14.98
N ARG A 96 4.22 8.35 15.57
CA ARG A 96 4.82 8.06 16.86
C ARG A 96 3.77 8.02 17.97
N ASN A 97 2.90 9.02 18.03
CA ASN A 97 1.96 9.19 19.14
C ASN A 97 0.74 8.25 19.07
N VAL A 98 0.27 7.92 17.86
CA VAL A 98 -0.95 7.11 17.69
C VAL A 98 -0.64 5.62 17.54
N PHE A 99 0.43 5.28 16.82
CA PHE A 99 0.71 3.90 16.41
C PHE A 99 2.04 3.36 16.99
N GLY A 100 2.81 4.19 17.69
CA GLY A 100 4.05 3.76 18.35
C GLY A 100 5.22 3.47 17.41
N PHE A 101 5.16 3.92 16.15
CA PHE A 101 6.26 3.70 15.21
C PHE A 101 7.47 4.59 15.55
N PRO A 102 8.71 4.06 15.45
CA PRO A 102 9.90 4.86 15.71
C PRO A 102 10.17 5.91 14.62
N ALA A 103 9.69 5.65 13.40
CA ALA A 103 9.72 6.55 12.25
C ALA A 103 8.43 6.40 11.41
N PRO A 104 7.97 7.47 10.73
CA PRO A 104 6.72 7.41 9.96
C PRO A 104 6.88 6.50 8.74
N PRO A 105 5.92 5.58 8.49
CA PRO A 105 5.88 4.82 7.25
C PRO A 105 5.46 5.70 6.07
N VAL A 106 5.93 5.34 4.87
CA VAL A 106 5.34 5.81 3.61
C VAL A 106 4.50 4.71 2.97
N HIS A 107 3.27 5.05 2.58
CA HIS A 107 2.33 4.05 2.08
C HIS A 107 2.35 3.97 0.55
N ASP A 108 1.83 4.99 -0.10
CA ASP A 108 1.57 5.03 -1.54
C ASP A 108 2.78 4.72 -2.42
N PRO A 109 4.02 5.16 -2.09
CA PRO A 109 5.19 4.82 -2.90
C PRO A 109 5.44 3.31 -3.01
N CYS A 110 4.96 2.49 -2.08
CA CYS A 110 5.07 1.02 -2.17
C CYS A 110 4.32 0.46 -3.39
N ALA A 111 3.15 1.03 -3.73
CA ALA A 111 2.39 0.60 -4.89
C ALA A 111 3.09 0.96 -6.21
N VAL A 112 3.79 2.09 -6.26
CA VAL A 112 4.60 2.50 -7.42
C VAL A 112 5.85 1.64 -7.52
N ALA A 113 6.54 1.40 -6.41
CA ALA A 113 7.72 0.54 -6.36
C ALA A 113 7.40 -0.88 -6.86
N ALA A 114 6.24 -1.42 -6.51
CA ALA A 114 5.78 -2.73 -6.99
C ALA A 114 5.49 -2.77 -8.51
N VAL A 115 5.24 -1.63 -9.15
CA VAL A 115 5.13 -1.54 -10.62
C VAL A 115 6.51 -1.50 -11.27
N ILE A 116 7.44 -0.74 -10.69
CA ILE A 116 8.84 -0.64 -11.18
C ILE A 116 9.52 -2.00 -11.05
N ASP A 117 9.39 -2.64 -9.89
CA ASP A 117 9.97 -3.93 -9.58
C ASP A 117 9.02 -4.76 -8.71
N PRO A 118 8.26 -5.69 -9.29
CA PRO A 118 7.33 -6.54 -8.54
C PRO A 118 8.00 -7.36 -7.44
N THR A 119 9.30 -7.66 -7.55
CA THR A 119 10.06 -8.47 -6.58
C THR A 119 10.38 -7.72 -5.29
N ILE A 120 10.14 -6.40 -5.25
CA ILE A 120 10.31 -5.60 -4.03
C ILE A 120 9.33 -6.00 -2.94
N LEU A 121 8.18 -6.59 -3.34
CA LEU A 121 7.20 -7.16 -2.43
C LEU A 121 7.40 -8.68 -2.34
N HIS A 122 7.59 -9.18 -1.13
CA HIS A 122 7.30 -10.57 -0.82
C HIS A 122 5.78 -10.72 -0.71
N ALA A 123 5.21 -11.60 -1.54
CA ALA A 123 3.77 -11.66 -1.72
C ALA A 123 3.26 -13.08 -1.93
N HIS A 124 2.00 -13.28 -1.58
CA HIS A 124 1.24 -14.48 -1.89
C HIS A 124 0.04 -14.14 -2.77
N THR A 125 -0.25 -15.00 -3.74
CA THR A 125 -1.46 -14.88 -4.55
C THR A 125 -2.60 -15.57 -3.81
N MET A 126 -3.65 -14.83 -3.45
CA MET A 126 -4.77 -15.33 -2.66
C MET A 126 -6.10 -14.69 -3.07
N ARG A 127 -7.21 -15.25 -2.57
CA ARG A 127 -8.52 -14.60 -2.66
C ARG A 127 -8.58 -13.49 -1.62
N VAL A 128 -9.01 -12.31 -2.05
CA VAL A 128 -9.34 -11.18 -1.20
C VAL A 128 -10.79 -10.79 -1.48
N GLU A 129 -11.62 -10.80 -0.44
CA GLU A 129 -12.96 -10.23 -0.45
C GLU A 129 -12.97 -8.92 0.33
N ILE A 130 -13.89 -8.02 0.00
CA ILE A 130 -14.11 -6.81 0.79
C ILE A 130 -15.40 -6.99 1.58
N GLU A 131 -15.33 -6.80 2.89
CA GLU A 131 -16.50 -6.77 3.76
C GLU A 131 -17.21 -5.41 3.61
N THR A 132 -18.51 -5.43 3.30
CA THR A 132 -19.31 -4.22 3.02
C THR A 132 -20.60 -4.13 3.84
N ILE A 133 -20.81 -5.04 4.80
CA ILE A 133 -22.07 -5.16 5.56
C ILE A 133 -21.82 -5.09 7.08
N GLY A 134 -20.73 -5.70 7.56
CA GLY A 134 -20.50 -5.90 8.99
C GLY A 134 -20.38 -4.60 9.81
N GLU A 135 -20.96 -4.60 11.02
CA GLU A 135 -20.95 -3.44 11.94
C GLU A 135 -19.53 -3.00 12.34
N TRP A 136 -18.63 -3.96 12.60
CA TRP A 136 -17.27 -3.71 13.08
C TRP A 136 -16.18 -4.00 12.04
N THR A 137 -16.58 -4.51 10.87
CA THR A 137 -15.66 -5.07 9.87
C THR A 137 -15.85 -4.49 8.47
N THR A 138 -16.80 -3.58 8.26
CA THR A 138 -16.94 -2.86 6.98
C THR A 138 -15.61 -2.22 6.57
N GLY A 139 -15.17 -2.46 5.33
CA GLY A 139 -13.87 -2.04 4.80
C GLY A 139 -12.73 -3.02 5.06
N ARG A 140 -12.98 -4.17 5.69
CA ARG A 140 -11.96 -5.20 5.86
C ARG A 140 -11.64 -5.88 4.52
N THR A 141 -10.35 -5.96 4.19
CA THR A 141 -9.83 -6.90 3.20
C THR A 141 -9.73 -8.29 3.81
N VAL A 142 -10.71 -9.15 3.54
CA VAL A 142 -10.75 -10.54 3.97
C VAL A 142 -9.81 -11.36 3.09
N CYS A 143 -8.56 -11.48 3.54
CA CYS A 143 -7.50 -12.23 2.86
C CYS A 143 -7.59 -13.72 3.22
N ASP A 144 -7.94 -14.56 2.25
CA ASP A 144 -8.09 -16.01 2.44
C ASP A 144 -6.75 -16.75 2.33
N VAL A 145 -5.91 -16.57 3.35
CA VAL A 145 -4.53 -17.09 3.41
C VAL A 145 -4.48 -18.62 3.27
N TYR A 146 -5.51 -19.33 3.75
CA TYR A 146 -5.56 -20.79 3.78
C TYR A 146 -6.52 -21.41 2.76
N GLY A 147 -7.14 -20.60 1.88
CA GLY A 147 -8.04 -21.09 0.83
C GLY A 147 -9.36 -21.64 1.35
N MET A 148 -9.83 -21.18 2.51
CA MET A 148 -11.04 -21.65 3.18
C MET A 148 -12.32 -21.34 2.40
N LEU A 149 -12.31 -20.33 1.51
CA LEU A 149 -13.48 -19.93 0.74
C LEU A 149 -13.69 -20.78 -0.52
N GLY A 150 -12.70 -21.58 -0.93
CA GLY A 150 -12.76 -22.37 -2.17
C GLY A 150 -12.88 -21.52 -3.44
N LYS A 151 -12.60 -20.22 -3.37
CA LYS A 151 -12.66 -19.29 -4.50
C LYS A 151 -11.28 -19.12 -5.15
N PRO A 152 -11.22 -18.88 -6.47
CA PRO A 152 -9.96 -18.61 -7.14
C PRO A 152 -9.33 -17.30 -6.63
N ALA A 153 -8.01 -17.27 -6.52
CA ALA A 153 -7.28 -16.08 -6.14
C ALA A 153 -7.50 -14.93 -7.14
N ASN A 154 -7.58 -13.70 -6.64
CA ASN A 154 -7.81 -12.49 -7.43
C ASN A 154 -6.74 -11.40 -7.21
N ALA A 155 -5.88 -11.53 -6.20
CA ALA A 155 -4.86 -10.54 -5.91
C ALA A 155 -3.53 -11.19 -5.50
N ARG A 156 -2.44 -10.54 -5.90
CA ARG A 156 -1.10 -10.72 -5.33
C ARG A 156 -0.96 -9.77 -4.14
N VAL A 157 -0.94 -10.32 -2.94
CA VAL A 157 -0.96 -9.57 -1.69
C VAL A 157 0.42 -9.57 -1.06
N GLY A 158 1.01 -8.38 -0.91
CA GLY A 158 2.28 -8.23 -0.22
C GLY A 158 2.17 -8.46 1.28
N TYR A 159 3.16 -9.11 1.88
CA TYR A 159 3.29 -9.28 3.34
C TYR A 159 4.64 -8.80 3.88
N ALA A 160 5.65 -8.63 3.02
CA ALA A 160 6.91 -8.01 3.40
C ALA A 160 7.52 -7.19 2.26
N LEU A 161 8.36 -6.23 2.64
CA LEU A 161 9.03 -5.29 1.75
C LEU A 161 10.54 -5.52 1.80
N ASP A 162 11.21 -5.51 0.65
CA ASP A 162 12.65 -5.30 0.61
C ASP A 162 12.94 -3.81 0.91
N VAL A 163 13.05 -3.48 2.20
CA VAL A 163 13.15 -2.11 2.69
C VAL A 163 14.38 -1.39 2.14
N THR A 164 15.51 -2.10 2.02
CA THR A 164 16.75 -1.51 1.50
C THR A 164 16.61 -1.15 0.04
N ARG A 165 16.13 -2.07 -0.81
CA ARG A 165 15.90 -1.77 -2.23
C ARG A 165 14.82 -0.73 -2.44
N PHE A 166 13.79 -0.73 -1.59
CA PHE A 166 12.74 0.28 -1.62
C PHE A 166 13.30 1.68 -1.41
N TRP A 167 14.03 1.91 -0.31
CA TRP A 167 14.60 3.23 -0.04
C TRP A 167 15.67 3.64 -1.04
N GLU A 168 16.46 2.70 -1.55
CA GLU A 168 17.41 3.00 -2.62
C GLU A 168 16.70 3.44 -3.90
N MET A 169 15.62 2.75 -4.29
CA MET A 169 14.80 3.14 -5.43
C MET A 169 14.20 4.54 -5.24
N VAL A 170 13.53 4.79 -4.10
CA VAL A 170 12.90 6.08 -3.81
C VAL A 170 13.91 7.22 -3.80
N ILE A 171 15.02 7.06 -3.08
CA ILE A 171 16.07 8.09 -2.99
C ILE A 171 16.68 8.31 -4.37
N SER A 172 17.10 7.26 -5.08
CA SER A 172 17.72 7.40 -6.40
C SER A 172 16.80 8.13 -7.40
N THR A 173 15.49 7.86 -7.38
CA THR A 173 14.50 8.60 -8.19
C THR A 173 14.39 10.06 -7.79
N ILE A 174 14.25 10.37 -6.49
CA ILE A 174 14.19 11.76 -6.00
C ILE A 174 15.45 12.54 -6.40
N LEU A 175 16.61 11.90 -6.34
CA LEU A 175 17.90 12.47 -6.74
C LEU A 175 18.08 12.58 -8.26
N THR A 176 17.07 12.29 -9.08
CA THR A 176 17.07 12.69 -10.49
C THR A 176 16.52 14.10 -10.71
N TYR A 177 15.86 14.67 -9.69
CA TYR A 177 15.29 16.02 -9.73
C TYR A 177 16.22 17.02 -9.02
N GLU A 178 16.12 18.30 -9.41
CA GLU A 178 16.89 19.41 -8.81
C GLU A 178 16.34 19.90 -7.46
#